data_AF-A0A090X0H1-F1
#
_entry.id   AF-A0A090X0H1-F1
#
_cell.length_a   1.000
_cell.length_b   1.000
_cell.length_c   1.000
_cell.angle_alpha   90.00
_cell.angle_beta   90.00
_cell.angle_gamma   90.00
#
_symmetry.space_group_name_H-M   'P 1'
#
loop_
_entity.id
_entity.type
_entity.pdbx_description
1 polymer ?
#
loop_
_entity_poly.entity_id
_entity_poly.type
_entity_poly.pdbx_seq_one_letter_code
_entity_poly.pdbx_strand_id
1 'polypeptide(L)'
;MNYGGYRIDGLFQSAEEIANHADQSFVSNRISAGGGLQPGDVKYMDLDGDGYVGEGENTVNDSGDREIIGNSAPQYLYSFTASAEWKGFDISAFFQGVGKQDWYPNSDSRIFWGTL
;
A
#
# COMPACT_ATOMS: atom_id res chain seq x y z
N MET A 1 -1.66 8.30 10.13
CA MET A 1 -0.31 8.60 9.61
C MET A 1 -0.32 8.18 8.15
N ASN A 2 0.33 8.95 7.29
CA ASN A 2 0.50 8.53 5.90
C ASN A 2 1.68 7.56 5.83
N TYR A 3 1.55 6.49 5.06
CA TYR A 3 2.67 5.60 4.77
C TYR A 3 3.00 5.70 3.29
N GLY A 4 4.29 5.88 3.02
CA GLY A 4 4.84 5.88 1.68
C GLY A 4 5.17 4.46 1.23
N GLY A 5 5.15 4.22 -0.08
CA GLY A 5 5.59 2.98 -0.69
C GLY A 5 5.57 3.09 -2.22
N TYR A 6 5.86 1.98 -2.88
CA TYR A 6 5.93 1.92 -4.34
C TYR A 6 4.59 1.48 -4.94
N ARG A 7 4.23 2.06 -6.09
CA ARG A 7 3.02 1.68 -6.81
C ARG A 7 3.29 0.46 -7.70
N ILE A 8 2.36 -0.48 -7.70
CA ILE A 8 2.42 -1.69 -8.52
C ILE A 8 1.58 -1.49 -9.78
N ASP A 9 2.16 -1.76 -10.95
CA ASP A 9 1.50 -1.79 -12.27
C ASP A 9 1.15 -3.23 -12.70
N GLY A 10 0.84 -4.07 -11.72
CA GLY A 10 0.48 -5.48 -11.90
C GLY A 10 1.68 -6.43 -11.88
N LEU A 11 1.60 -7.48 -12.69
CA LEU A 11 2.62 -8.51 -12.82
C LEU A 11 3.20 -8.48 -14.23
N PHE A 12 4.50 -8.78 -14.37
CA PHE A 12 5.12 -8.97 -15.67
C PHE A 12 4.46 -10.13 -16.43
N GLN A 13 4.04 -9.90 -17.67
CA GLN A 13 3.41 -10.91 -18.50
C GLN A 13 4.43 -11.67 -19.36
N SER A 14 5.59 -11.07 -19.65
CA SER A 14 6.60 -11.67 -20.54
C SER A 14 8.02 -11.20 -20.23
N ALA A 15 9.00 -11.97 -20.74
CA ALA A 15 10.42 -11.58 -20.66
C ALA A 15 10.75 -10.34 -21.49
N GLU A 16 9.98 -10.07 -22.55
CA GLU A 16 10.11 -8.85 -23.34
C GLU A 16 9.64 -7.62 -22.57
N GLU A 17 8.55 -7.75 -21.81
CA GLU A 17 8.08 -6.67 -20.94
C GLU A 17 9.14 -6.33 -19.87
N ILE A 18 9.78 -7.36 -19.29
CA ILE A 18 10.88 -7.20 -18.34
C ILE A 18 12.06 -6.47 -18.97
N ALA A 19 12.46 -6.85 -20.20
CA ALA A 19 13.61 -6.25 -20.88
C ALA A 19 13.40 -4.77 -21.27
N ASN A 20 12.14 -4.34 -21.41
CA ASN A 20 11.78 -2.97 -21.75
C ASN A 20 11.32 -2.15 -20.53
N HIS A 21 11.42 -2.71 -19.32
CA HIS A 21 11.03 -2.04 -18.09
C HIS A 21 12.21 -1.36 -17.40
N ALA A 22 11.92 -0.35 -16.57
CA ALA A 22 12.87 0.27 -15.66
C ALA A 22 13.54 -0.76 -14.73
N ASP A 23 14.78 -0.51 -14.32
CA ASP A 23 15.49 -1.38 -13.39
C ASP A 23 14.87 -1.27 -11.99
N GLN A 24 14.28 -2.36 -11.48
CA GLN A 24 13.67 -2.42 -10.15
C GLN A 24 14.45 -3.29 -9.16
N SER A 25 15.77 -3.45 -9.37
CA SER A 25 16.65 -4.23 -8.49
C SER A 25 16.70 -3.72 -7.05
N PHE A 26 16.48 -2.42 -6.84
CA PHE A 26 16.43 -1.78 -5.52
C PHE A 26 15.31 -2.30 -4.62
N VAL A 27 14.11 -2.45 -5.19
CA VAL A 27 12.88 -2.74 -4.44
C VAL A 27 12.62 -4.24 -4.29
N SER A 28 13.40 -5.09 -4.96
CA SER A 28 13.25 -6.54 -4.94
C SER A 28 14.57 -7.26 -4.68
N ASN A 29 14.74 -7.73 -3.44
CA ASN A 29 15.89 -8.56 -3.05
C ASN A 29 15.99 -9.88 -3.85
N ARG A 30 14.88 -10.39 -4.41
CA ARG A 30 14.88 -11.58 -5.28
C ARG A 30 15.70 -11.33 -6.55
N ILE A 31 15.60 -10.12 -7.11
CA ILE A 31 16.35 -9.71 -8.29
C ILE A 31 17.83 -9.58 -7.92
N SER A 32 18.11 -8.84 -6.84
CA SER A 32 19.48 -8.57 -6.36
C SER A 32 20.24 -9.83 -5.92
N ALA A 33 19.54 -10.89 -5.48
CA ALA A 33 20.13 -12.19 -5.16
C ALA A 33 20.40 -13.08 -6.39
N GLY A 34 20.25 -12.54 -7.62
CA GLY A 34 20.57 -13.23 -8.87
C GLY A 34 19.45 -14.11 -9.42
N GLY A 35 18.24 -14.04 -8.84
CA GLY A 35 17.07 -14.75 -9.35
C GLY A 35 16.46 -14.13 -10.61
N GLY A 36 16.82 -12.87 -10.91
CA GLY A 36 16.30 -12.10 -12.03
C GLY A 36 14.78 -11.85 -11.93
N LEU A 37 14.27 -11.00 -12.83
CA LEU A 37 12.83 -10.88 -13.05
C LEU A 37 12.33 -12.02 -13.94
N GLN A 38 11.17 -12.56 -13.59
CA GLN A 38 10.47 -13.59 -14.36
C GLN A 38 9.02 -13.16 -14.61
N PRO A 39 8.40 -13.63 -15.70
CA PRO A 39 6.97 -13.46 -15.89
C PRO A 39 6.19 -13.96 -14.65
N GLY A 40 5.30 -13.13 -14.13
CA GLY A 40 4.58 -13.33 -12.88
C GLY A 40 5.16 -12.59 -11.67
N ASP A 41 6.37 -12.03 -11.78
CA ASP A 41 6.90 -11.14 -10.75
C ASP A 41 6.18 -9.78 -10.75
N VAL A 42 6.19 -9.13 -9.59
CA VAL A 42 5.58 -7.80 -9.38
C VAL A 42 6.31 -6.76 -10.22
N LYS A 43 5.53 -5.97 -10.97
CA LYS A 43 6.00 -4.83 -11.75
C LYS A 43 5.73 -3.53 -10.98
N TYR A 44 6.79 -2.81 -10.62
CA TYR A 44 6.67 -1.52 -9.94
C TYR A 44 6.69 -0.38 -10.96
N MET A 45 5.92 0.67 -10.72
CA MET A 45 5.86 1.84 -11.61
C MET A 45 7.05 2.75 -11.37
N ASP A 46 7.75 3.10 -12.45
CA ASP A 46 8.68 4.23 -12.52
C ASP A 46 7.84 5.52 -12.64
N LEU A 47 7.78 6.29 -11.55
CA LEU A 47 6.97 7.49 -11.39
C LEU A 47 7.73 8.75 -11.82
N ASP A 48 9.06 8.78 -11.69
CA ASP A 48 9.88 9.94 -12.05
C ASP A 48 10.48 9.86 -13.46
N GLY A 49 10.45 8.67 -14.08
CA GLY A 49 10.83 8.41 -15.47
C GLY A 49 12.34 8.33 -15.69
N ASP A 50 13.13 8.08 -14.65
CA ASP A 50 14.58 7.98 -14.74
C ASP A 50 15.09 6.61 -15.22
N GLY A 51 14.19 5.63 -15.38
CA GLY A 51 14.50 4.28 -15.81
C GLY A 51 14.95 3.35 -14.67
N TYR A 52 14.81 3.75 -13.41
CA TYR A 52 15.20 3.02 -12.22
C TYR A 52 14.15 3.19 -11.10
N VAL A 53 13.54 2.09 -10.66
CA VAL A 53 12.58 2.13 -9.55
C VAL A 53 13.30 2.19 -8.22
N GLY A 54 13.31 3.36 -7.57
CA GLY A 54 14.07 3.62 -6.35
C GLY A 54 13.55 4.74 -5.47
N GLU A 55 14.33 5.07 -4.43
CA GLU A 55 13.96 6.07 -3.43
C GLU A 55 14.50 7.49 -3.70
N GLY A 56 15.02 7.72 -4.91
CA GLY A 56 15.66 8.98 -5.32
C GLY A 56 16.74 9.42 -4.33
N GLU A 57 16.78 10.72 -4.03
CA GLU A 57 17.69 11.30 -3.02
C GLU A 57 17.17 11.14 -1.57
N ASN A 58 16.09 10.41 -1.34
CA ASN A 58 15.43 10.27 -0.02
C ASN A 58 15.09 11.61 0.66
N THR A 59 14.77 12.64 -0.11
CA THR A 59 14.39 13.96 0.44
C THR A 59 12.91 14.24 0.26
N VAL A 60 12.37 15.20 1.02
CA VAL A 60 10.96 15.62 0.86
C VAL A 60 10.69 16.21 -0.53
N ASN A 61 11.73 16.73 -1.19
CA ASN A 61 11.62 17.32 -2.52
C ASN A 61 11.93 16.32 -3.64
N ASP A 62 12.48 15.16 -3.29
CA ASP A 62 12.94 14.12 -4.20
C ASP A 62 12.85 12.76 -3.49
N SER A 63 11.69 12.13 -3.64
CA SER A 63 11.34 10.86 -3.04
C SER A 63 11.52 9.67 -4.00
N GLY A 64 12.08 9.91 -5.20
CA GLY A 64 12.03 8.97 -6.33
C GLY A 64 10.62 8.47 -6.59
N ASP A 65 10.46 7.14 -6.65
CA ASP A 65 9.20 6.45 -6.96
C ASP A 65 8.31 6.16 -5.75
N ARG A 66 8.58 6.78 -4.60
CA ARG A 66 7.74 6.64 -3.42
C ARG A 66 6.56 7.61 -3.45
N GLU A 67 5.34 7.08 -3.37
CA GLU A 67 4.13 7.87 -3.19
C GLU A 67 3.40 7.52 -1.89
N ILE A 68 2.48 8.39 -1.45
CA ILE A 68 1.60 8.08 -0.31
C ILE A 68 0.56 7.06 -0.79
N ILE A 69 0.78 5.80 -0.45
CA ILE A 69 -0.08 4.66 -0.85
C ILE A 69 -1.19 4.35 0.15
N GLY A 70 -1.19 4.97 1.33
CA GLY A 70 -2.24 4.74 2.31
C GLY A 70 -2.22 5.70 3.50
N ASN A 71 -3.37 5.81 4.15
CA ASN A 71 -3.54 6.65 5.33
C ASN A 71 -4.24 5.87 6.46
N SER A 72 -3.49 5.57 7.52
CA SER A 72 -4.03 4.90 8.71
C SER A 72 -4.85 5.78 9.63
N ALA A 73 -4.96 7.09 9.34
CA ALA A 73 -5.83 7.95 10.12
C ALA A 73 -7.29 7.51 9.90
N PRO A 74 -8.06 7.27 10.99
CA PRO A 74 -9.48 6.97 10.86
C PRO A 74 -10.21 8.16 10.23
N GLN A 75 -10.86 7.90 9.10
CA GLN A 75 -11.71 8.83 8.37
C GLN A 75 -13.17 8.50 8.66
N TYR A 76 -13.98 9.54 8.89
CA TYR A 76 -15.41 9.43 9.22
C TYR A 76 -15.68 8.64 10.51
N LEU A 77 -15.30 9.24 11.64
CA LEU A 77 -15.65 8.75 12.97
C LEU A 77 -17.15 8.98 13.21
N TYR A 78 -17.87 7.94 13.61
CA TYR A 78 -19.28 8.07 13.96
C TYR A 78 -19.60 7.34 15.26
N SER A 79 -20.59 7.88 15.97
CA SER A 79 -21.16 7.25 17.14
C SER A 79 -22.64 7.59 17.24
N PHE A 80 -23.48 6.63 17.61
CA PHE A 80 -24.88 6.89 17.90
C PHE A 80 -25.38 5.99 19.03
N THR A 81 -26.33 6.52 19.78
CA THR A 81 -26.99 5.80 20.87
C THR A 81 -28.45 5.62 20.50
N ALA A 82 -28.95 4.40 20.59
CA ALA A 82 -30.37 4.07 20.49
C ALA A 82 -30.89 3.74 21.88
N SER A 83 -31.93 4.43 22.32
CA SER A 83 -32.64 4.13 23.57
C SER A 83 -34.13 3.99 23.32
N ALA A 84 -34.74 3.04 24.00
CA ALA A 84 -36.18 2.80 23.97
C ALA A 84 -36.68 2.49 25.37
N GLU A 85 -37.85 3.02 25.71
CA GLU A 85 -38.50 2.75 26.99
C GLU A 85 -39.94 2.32 26.76
N TRP A 86 -40.35 1.22 27.40
CA TRP A 86 -41.70 0.69 27.27
C TRP A 86 -42.17 0.03 28.56
N LYS A 87 -43.26 0.54 29.15
CA LYS A 87 -43.92 0.00 30.35
C LYS A 87 -42.97 -0.27 31.54
N GLY A 88 -42.00 0.63 31.76
CA GLY A 88 -41.03 0.50 32.84
C GLY A 88 -39.83 -0.42 32.53
N PHE A 89 -39.70 -0.90 31.28
CA PHE A 89 -38.46 -1.47 30.77
C PHE A 89 -37.71 -0.44 29.92
N ASP A 90 -36.41 -0.31 30.17
CA ASP A 90 -35.47 0.46 29.37
C ASP A 90 -34.52 -0.45 28.59
N ILE A 91 -34.23 -0.07 27.35
CA ILE A 91 -33.20 -0.67 26.50
C ILE A 91 -32.32 0.46 25.99
N SER A 92 -31.01 0.27 26.07
CA SER A 92 -30.03 1.16 25.44
C SER A 92 -28.98 0.37 24.67
N ALA A 93 -28.58 0.91 23.53
CA ALA A 93 -27.52 0.39 22.68
C ALA A 93 -26.64 1.55 22.22
N PHE A 94 -25.33 1.35 22.24
CA PHE A 94 -24.34 2.32 21.79
C PHE A 94 -23.52 1.73 20.65
N PHE A 95 -23.36 2.50 19.58
CA PHE A 95 -22.60 2.14 18.40
C PHE A 95 -21.50 3.17 18.19
N GLN A 96 -20.29 2.71 17.94
CA GLN A 96 -19.14 3.53 17.55
C GLN A 96 -18.42 2.84 16.40
N GLY A 97 -17.95 3.61 15.42
CA GLY A 97 -17.22 3.07 14.30
C GLY A 97 -16.38 4.09 13.55
N VAL A 98 -15.57 3.55 12.64
CA VAL A 98 -14.77 4.29 11.67
C VAL A 98 -15.26 3.91 10.29
N GLY A 99 -15.70 4.88 9.50
CA GLY A 99 -16.28 4.63 8.18
C GLY A 99 -15.24 4.28 7.12
N LYS A 100 -14.02 4.80 7.26
CA LYS A 100 -12.92 4.53 6.34
C LYS A 100 -11.60 4.60 7.07
N GLN A 101 -10.74 3.61 6.90
CA GLN A 101 -9.37 3.63 7.39
C GLN A 101 -8.56 2.66 6.54
N ASP A 102 -7.40 3.09 6.06
CA ASP A 102 -6.50 2.18 5.38
C ASP A 102 -5.72 1.40 6.44
N TRP A 103 -5.76 0.07 6.35
CA TRP A 103 -5.07 -0.82 7.28
C TRP A 103 -4.08 -1.68 6.52
N TYR A 104 -2.81 -1.60 6.91
CA TYR A 104 -1.75 -2.45 6.36
C TYR A 104 -1.50 -3.61 7.33
N PRO A 105 -1.88 -4.85 6.99
CA PRO A 105 -1.57 -6.02 7.82
C PRO A 105 -0.06 -6.25 7.87
N ASN A 106 0.43 -6.71 9.03
CA ASN A 106 1.82 -6.91 9.47
C ASN A 106 2.92 -7.20 8.43
N SER A 107 4.18 -7.04 8.84
CA SER A 107 5.44 -7.14 8.06
C SER A 107 5.66 -8.34 7.14
N ASP A 108 4.86 -9.41 7.23
CA ASP A 108 4.91 -10.60 6.36
C ASP A 108 3.97 -10.50 5.13
N SER A 109 3.17 -9.44 5.03
CA SER A 109 2.27 -9.19 3.90
C SER A 109 2.99 -8.75 2.61
N ARG A 110 4.31 -8.58 2.67
CA ARG A 110 5.20 -8.24 1.53
C ARG A 110 5.03 -9.19 0.34
N ILE A 111 4.70 -10.44 0.61
CA ILE A 111 4.48 -11.49 -0.40
C ILE A 111 3.20 -11.24 -1.21
N PHE A 112 2.23 -10.51 -0.67
CA PHE A 112 0.94 -10.27 -1.30
C PHE A 112 0.76 -8.85 -1.83
N TRP A 113 1.47 -7.86 -1.26
CA TRP A 113 1.22 -6.44 -1.51
C TRP A 113 2.47 -5.59 -1.81
N GLY A 114 3.65 -6.21 -1.95
CA GLY A 114 4.90 -5.51 -2.27
C GLY A 114 5.61 -4.91 -1.05
N THR A 115 6.84 -4.45 -1.26
CA THR A 115 7.76 -4.03 -0.19
C THR A 115 7.58 -2.55 0.16
N LEU A 116 7.51 -2.21 1.46
CA LEU A 116 7.86 -0.88 2.00
C LEU A 116 9.37 -0.67 1.94
#